data_AF-A0A143G912-F1
#
_entry.id   AF-A0A143G912-F1
#
_cell.length_a   1.000
_cell.length_b   1.000
_cell.length_c   1.000
_cell.angle_alpha   90.00
_cell.angle_beta   90.00
_cell.angle_gamma   90.00
#
_symmetry.space_group_name_H-M   'P 1'
#
loop_
_entity.id
_entity.type
_entity.pdbx_description
1 polymer ?
#
loop_
_entity_poly.entity_id
_entity_poly.type
_entity_poly.pdbx_seq_one_letter_code
_entity_poly.pdbx_strand_id
1 'polypeptide(L)'
;MRHQLIKLIDLTNTNFIMGSLNGDKVLNSLRSMVCAQSKVVEISFQQMQGVDACFIRNSIATFAKLMCGQTGVMVSDVENIDVSENLMYGFKAKDMPLLIKHSDELATVFSPLPCGVKDILSHSYTQNETTTEQIAKKFGLSSPNASAKLKKLHKNGYLLAEKREARTGGLEYVFKPIFKCNKLNFEI
;
A
#
# COMPACT_ATOMS: atom_id res chain seq x y z
N MET A 1 -10.43 -11.41 1.14
CA MET A 1 -9.01 -11.14 1.46
C MET A 1 -8.92 -10.88 2.95
N ARG A 2 -8.04 -11.55 3.70
CA ARG A 2 -7.97 -11.35 5.15
C ARG A 2 -7.34 -9.98 5.43
N HIS A 3 -8.14 -9.11 6.02
CA HIS A 3 -7.82 -7.72 6.33
C HIS A 3 -7.67 -7.56 7.85
N GLN A 4 -6.61 -6.90 8.29
CA GLN A 4 -6.35 -6.61 9.70
C GLN A 4 -6.20 -5.11 9.90
N LEU A 5 -7.11 -4.52 10.68
CA LEU A 5 -7.06 -3.13 11.10
C LEU A 5 -6.27 -3.00 12.41
N ILE A 6 -5.37 -2.02 12.47
CA ILE A 6 -4.60 -1.67 13.65
C ILE A 6 -4.74 -0.16 13.86
N LYS A 7 -5.21 0.28 15.02
CA LYS A 7 -5.21 1.70 15.37
C LYS A 7 -3.85 2.07 15.96
N LEU A 8 -3.23 3.12 15.45
CA LEU A 8 -1.89 3.52 15.92
C LEU A 8 -1.93 3.97 17.39
N ILE A 9 -3.04 4.57 17.82
CA ILE A 9 -3.25 5.00 19.21
C ILE A 9 -3.15 3.83 20.21
N ASP A 10 -3.62 2.64 19.84
CA ASP A 10 -3.58 1.44 20.70
C ASP A 10 -2.14 0.94 20.91
N LEU A 11 -1.22 1.25 19.98
CA LEU A 11 0.18 0.84 20.07
C LEU A 11 1.04 1.85 20.82
N THR A 12 0.61 3.10 20.82
CA THR A 12 1.41 4.24 21.28
C THR A 12 0.94 4.74 22.64
N ASN A 13 -0.36 4.56 22.97
CA ASN A 13 -1.03 5.13 24.14
C ASN A 13 -0.92 6.66 24.22
N THR A 14 -0.62 7.33 23.11
CA THR A 14 -0.53 8.79 22.98
C THR A 14 -0.90 9.20 21.56
N ASN A 15 -1.61 10.32 21.42
CA ASN A 15 -1.96 10.86 20.12
C ASN A 15 -0.84 11.65 19.46
N PHE A 16 0.26 11.91 20.18
CA PHE A 16 1.42 12.62 19.68
C PHE A 16 2.69 11.82 19.97
N ILE A 17 3.42 11.43 18.92
CA ILE A 17 4.59 10.56 19.05
C ILE A 17 5.67 10.88 18.02
N MET A 18 6.93 10.93 18.46
CA MET A 18 8.05 11.32 17.60
C MET A 18 9.29 10.47 17.87
N GLY A 19 10.25 10.53 16.94
CA GLY A 19 11.59 9.99 17.09
C GLY A 19 11.73 8.52 16.70
N SER A 20 12.93 8.16 16.25
CA SER A 20 13.26 6.81 15.77
C SER A 20 13.11 5.72 16.83
N LEU A 21 13.48 6.00 18.08
CA LEU A 21 13.36 5.03 19.18
C LEU A 21 11.91 4.57 19.39
N ASN A 22 10.96 5.50 19.32
CA ASN A 22 9.55 5.16 19.38
C ASN A 22 9.07 4.46 18.12
N GLY A 23 9.62 4.85 16.95
CA GLY A 23 9.37 4.17 15.69
C GLY A 23 9.76 2.69 15.73
N ASP A 24 10.94 2.38 16.28
CA ASP A 24 11.44 1.00 16.40
C ASP A 24 10.58 0.16 17.37
N LYS A 25 10.08 0.75 18.47
CA LYS A 25 9.13 0.10 19.37
C LYS A 25 7.84 -0.27 18.64
N VAL A 26 7.25 0.66 17.90
CA VAL A 26 6.02 0.41 17.13
C VAL A 26 6.25 -0.61 16.02
N LEU A 27 7.41 -0.59 15.34
CA LEU A 27 7.77 -1.61 14.36
C LEU A 27 7.77 -3.01 14.98
N ASN A 28 8.37 -3.18 16.16
CA ASN A 28 8.41 -4.47 16.84
C ASN A 28 7.02 -4.94 17.26
N SER A 29 6.16 -4.04 17.74
CA SER A 29 4.75 -4.35 18.02
C SER A 29 4.02 -4.81 16.75
N LEU A 30 4.12 -4.06 15.65
CA LEU A 30 3.50 -4.42 14.36
C LEU A 30 3.94 -5.81 13.89
N ARG A 31 5.24 -6.11 13.94
CA ARG A 31 5.78 -7.43 13.56
C ARG A 31 5.26 -8.57 14.43
N SER A 32 4.95 -8.29 15.70
CA SER A 32 4.52 -9.31 16.66
C SER A 32 3.01 -9.58 16.58
N MET A 33 2.20 -8.57 16.26
CA MET A 33 0.73 -8.69 16.23
C MET A 33 0.16 -9.05 14.85
N VAL A 34 0.85 -8.74 13.76
CA VAL A 34 0.34 -9.00 12.41
C VAL A 34 0.37 -10.50 12.15
N CYS A 35 -0.80 -11.07 11.87
CA CYS A 35 -0.93 -12.48 11.57
C CYS A 35 -0.29 -12.80 10.22
N ALA A 36 0.46 -13.91 10.12
CA ALA A 36 1.09 -14.36 8.86
C ALA A 36 0.11 -14.56 7.68
N GLN A 37 -1.17 -14.77 8.00
CA GLN A 37 -2.27 -14.96 7.06
C GLN A 37 -2.94 -13.65 6.62
N SER A 38 -2.60 -12.51 7.23
CA SER A 38 -3.12 -11.20 6.86
C SER A 38 -2.55 -10.80 5.51
N LYS A 39 -3.45 -10.61 4.53
CA LYS A 39 -3.09 -10.16 3.18
C LYS A 39 -3.02 -8.65 3.09
N VAL A 40 -3.75 -7.96 3.96
CA VAL A 40 -3.73 -6.50 4.07
C VAL A 40 -3.72 -6.09 5.52
N VAL A 41 -2.88 -5.11 5.82
CA VAL A 41 -2.82 -4.41 7.09
C VAL A 41 -3.16 -2.94 6.87
N GLU A 42 -4.19 -2.48 7.54
CA GLU A 42 -4.58 -1.08 7.62
C GLU A 42 -4.10 -0.49 8.94
N ILE A 43 -3.36 0.61 8.87
CA ILE A 43 -2.90 1.35 10.05
C ILE A 43 -3.70 2.65 10.11
N SER A 44 -4.67 2.69 11.01
CA SER A 44 -5.53 3.85 11.22
C SER A 44 -4.82 4.90 12.08
N PHE A 45 -4.82 6.14 11.58
CA PHE A 45 -4.36 7.33 12.28
C PHE A 45 -5.48 8.04 13.04
N GLN A 46 -6.62 7.37 13.24
CA GLN A 46 -7.72 7.91 14.03
C GLN A 46 -7.19 8.35 15.40
N GLN A 47 -7.58 9.56 15.81
CA GLN A 47 -7.16 10.22 17.06
C GLN A 47 -5.70 10.71 17.11
N MET A 48 -4.87 10.44 16.09
CA MET A 48 -3.50 10.93 16.07
C MET A 48 -3.46 12.43 15.76
N GLN A 49 -2.80 13.19 16.62
CA GLN A 49 -2.61 14.64 16.48
C GLN A 49 -1.28 14.99 15.81
N GLY A 50 -0.23 14.19 16.03
CA GLY A 50 1.08 14.50 15.45
C GLY A 50 2.06 13.33 15.47
N VAL A 51 2.82 13.25 14.38
CA VAL A 51 3.96 12.33 14.21
C VAL A 51 5.08 13.05 13.48
N ASP A 52 6.33 12.61 13.67
CA ASP A 52 7.45 13.07 12.85
C ASP A 52 7.88 12.03 11.80
N ALA A 53 8.55 12.50 10.75
CA ALA A 53 9.02 11.64 9.66
C ALA A 53 10.02 10.58 10.15
N CYS A 54 10.80 10.86 11.21
CA CYS A 54 11.72 9.89 11.80
C CYS A 54 10.98 8.72 12.43
N PHE A 55 9.90 8.99 13.19
CA PHE A 55 9.01 7.96 13.72
C PHE A 55 8.42 7.12 12.59
N ILE A 56 7.82 7.74 11.56
CA ILE A 56 7.20 7.02 10.43
C ILE A 56 8.21 6.15 9.70
N ARG A 57 9.38 6.71 9.38
CA ARG A 57 10.46 6.01 8.67
C ARG A 57 10.85 4.74 9.39
N ASN A 58 11.03 4.80 10.71
CA ASN A 58 11.47 3.68 11.53
C ASN A 58 10.34 2.69 11.87
N SER A 59 9.09 3.16 11.93
CA SER A 59 7.91 2.32 12.17
C SER A 59 7.26 1.82 10.87
N ILE A 60 6.22 2.53 10.43
CA ILE A 60 5.23 2.10 9.45
C ILE A 60 5.84 1.92 8.07
N ALA A 61 6.71 2.83 7.62
CA ALA A 61 7.36 2.73 6.32
C ALA A 61 8.34 1.54 6.27
N THR A 62 9.07 1.28 7.37
CA THR A 62 9.93 0.08 7.48
C THR A 62 9.08 -1.18 7.52
N PHE A 63 7.96 -1.17 8.24
CA PHE A 63 7.03 -2.30 8.27
C PHE A 63 6.47 -2.61 6.87
N ALA A 64 5.99 -1.60 6.15
CA ALA A 64 5.52 -1.75 4.76
C ALA A 64 6.60 -2.36 3.85
N LYS A 65 7.86 -1.93 4.00
CA LYS A 65 8.99 -2.50 3.25
C LYS A 65 9.23 -3.97 3.56
N LEU A 66 9.18 -4.37 4.83
CA LEU A 66 9.35 -5.77 5.25
C LEU A 66 8.23 -6.68 4.73
N MET A 67 7.00 -6.15 4.65
CA MET A 67 5.82 -6.89 4.19
C MET A 67 5.65 -6.92 2.66
N CYS A 68 6.42 -6.09 1.94
CA CYS A 68 6.26 -5.87 0.52
C CYS A 68 6.32 -7.18 -0.28
N GLY A 69 5.35 -7.37 -1.17
CA GLY A 69 5.19 -8.58 -1.98
C GLY A 69 4.40 -9.71 -1.31
N GLN A 70 4.17 -9.66 0.00
CA GLN A 70 3.40 -10.68 0.73
C GLN A 70 2.08 -10.13 1.27
N THR A 71 2.15 -8.94 1.87
CA THR A 71 1.04 -8.28 2.55
C THR A 71 1.02 -6.82 2.12
N GLY A 72 -0.16 -6.33 1.71
CA GLY A 72 -0.37 -4.93 1.39
C GLY A 72 -0.47 -4.12 2.66
N VAL A 73 0.17 -2.96 2.69
CA VAL A 73 0.10 -2.03 3.83
C VAL A 73 -0.50 -0.72 3.34
N MET A 74 -1.50 -0.22 4.04
CA MET A 74 -2.11 1.08 3.81
C MET A 74 -2.31 1.82 5.12
N VAL A 75 -2.54 3.13 5.02
CA VAL A 75 -2.97 3.97 6.14
C VAL A 75 -4.35 4.56 5.87
N SER A 76 -5.08 4.88 6.93
CA SER A 76 -6.40 5.50 6.89
C SER A 76 -6.55 6.52 8.01
N ASP A 77 -7.65 7.27 8.00
CA ASP A 77 -7.99 8.26 9.02
C ASP A 77 -6.89 9.34 9.20
N VAL A 78 -6.26 9.74 8.09
CA VAL A 78 -5.25 10.81 8.06
C VAL A 78 -5.95 12.14 7.74
N GLU A 79 -6.33 12.88 8.78
CA GLU A 79 -7.03 14.16 8.66
C GLU A 79 -6.10 15.37 8.76
N ASN A 80 -4.97 15.23 9.47
CA ASN A 80 -4.02 16.31 9.69
C ASN A 80 -2.98 16.38 8.56
N ILE A 81 -2.86 17.56 7.93
CA ILE A 81 -1.88 17.82 6.87
C ILE A 81 -0.43 17.57 7.31
N ASP A 82 -0.07 17.95 8.54
CA ASP A 82 1.27 17.74 9.09
C ASP A 82 1.59 16.25 9.24
N VAL A 83 0.58 15.45 9.63
CA VAL A 83 0.71 13.99 9.71
C VAL A 83 0.89 13.40 8.31
N SER A 84 0.12 13.88 7.33
CA SER A 84 0.25 13.47 5.92
C SER A 84 1.64 13.76 5.35
N GLU A 85 2.19 14.95 5.60
CA GLU A 85 3.53 15.31 5.15
C GLU A 85 4.61 14.45 5.82
N ASN A 86 4.53 14.24 7.13
CA ASN A 86 5.48 13.38 7.84
C ASN A 86 5.38 11.92 7.39
N LEU A 87 4.18 11.45 7.04
CA LEU A 87 3.97 10.16 6.39
C LEU A 87 4.71 10.09 5.05
N MET A 88 4.49 11.08 4.18
CA MET A 88 5.13 11.17 2.87
C MET A 88 6.66 11.15 2.99
N TYR A 89 7.24 11.96 3.87
CA TYR A 89 8.69 11.98 4.10
C TYR A 89 9.23 10.65 4.61
N GLY A 90 8.53 10.01 5.57
CA GLY A 90 8.95 8.74 6.13
C GLY A 90 8.92 7.58 5.11
N PHE A 91 7.90 7.53 4.27
CA PHE A 91 7.76 6.54 3.20
C PHE A 91 8.76 6.77 2.06
N LYS A 92 8.96 8.02 1.65
CA LYS A 92 9.99 8.42 0.68
C LYS A 92 11.38 7.98 1.12
N ALA A 93 11.73 8.17 2.39
CA ALA A 93 13.01 7.75 2.95
C ALA A 93 13.23 6.21 2.98
N LYS A 94 12.19 5.41 2.71
CA LYS A 94 12.26 3.94 2.64
C LYS A 94 12.09 3.39 1.23
N ASP A 95 11.95 4.25 0.23
CA ASP A 95 11.61 3.89 -1.16
C ASP A 95 10.32 3.06 -1.26
N MET A 96 9.34 3.37 -0.41
CA MET A 96 8.04 2.69 -0.39
C MET A 96 6.93 3.66 -0.81
N PRO A 97 5.92 3.21 -1.57
CA PRO A 97 4.73 4.02 -1.76
C PRO A 97 3.94 4.16 -0.47
N LEU A 98 3.39 5.35 -0.27
CA LEU A 98 2.36 5.59 0.74
C LEU A 98 0.99 5.52 0.07
N LEU A 99 0.14 4.66 0.60
CA LEU A 99 -1.25 4.49 0.17
C LEU A 99 -2.16 4.97 1.31
N ILE A 100 -2.82 6.11 1.11
CA ILE A 100 -3.79 6.66 2.06
C ILE A 100 -5.20 6.39 1.54
N LYS A 101 -5.98 5.62 2.28
CA LYS A 101 -7.40 5.41 2.01
C LYS A 101 -8.21 6.50 2.72
N HIS A 102 -8.96 7.30 1.96
CA HIS A 102 -9.85 8.33 2.49
C HIS A 102 -11.27 7.80 2.65
N SER A 103 -11.74 7.00 1.69
CA SER A 103 -13.04 6.34 1.72
C SER A 103 -13.05 5.11 0.81
N ASP A 104 -14.19 4.45 0.68
CA ASP A 104 -14.40 3.40 -0.35
C ASP A 104 -14.44 3.96 -1.78
N GLU A 105 -14.46 5.28 -1.95
CA GLU A 105 -14.48 5.94 -3.26
C GLU A 105 -13.14 6.54 -3.63
N LEU A 106 -12.37 7.02 -2.64
CA LEU A 106 -11.18 7.82 -2.87
C LEU A 106 -9.98 7.34 -2.05
N ALA A 107 -8.83 7.25 -2.72
CA ALA A 107 -7.54 7.09 -2.08
C ALA A 107 -6.46 7.91 -2.77
N THR A 108 -5.36 8.14 -2.07
CA THR A 108 -4.19 8.86 -2.57
C THR A 108 -2.96 7.97 -2.54
N VAL A 109 -2.20 8.00 -3.62
CA VAL A 109 -0.93 7.29 -3.78
C VAL A 109 0.19 8.32 -3.91
N PHE A 110 1.06 8.38 -2.90
CA PHE A 110 2.26 9.21 -2.95
C PHE A 110 3.39 8.40 -3.56
N SER A 111 3.73 8.72 -4.81
CA SER A 111 4.77 8.02 -5.55
C SER A 111 5.16 8.72 -6.87
N PRO A 112 6.46 8.71 -7.25
CA PRO A 112 6.92 9.17 -8.56
C PRO A 112 6.65 8.16 -9.69
N LEU A 113 5.44 7.60 -9.79
CA LEU A 113 5.07 6.72 -10.90
C LEU A 113 4.95 7.51 -12.23
N PRO A 114 5.48 6.99 -13.35
CA PRO A 114 5.21 7.57 -14.68
C PRO A 114 3.73 7.50 -15.04
N CYS A 115 3.23 8.46 -15.83
CA CYS A 115 1.79 8.58 -16.18
C CYS A 115 1.17 7.26 -16.69
N GLY A 116 1.78 6.62 -17.69
CA GLY A 116 1.24 5.36 -18.23
C GLY A 116 1.27 4.16 -17.25
N VAL A 117 1.96 4.26 -16.12
CA VAL A 117 1.89 3.26 -15.04
C VAL A 117 0.81 3.65 -14.02
N LYS A 118 0.58 4.95 -13.79
CA LYS A 118 -0.52 5.46 -12.98
C LYS A 118 -1.87 5.01 -13.55
N ASP A 119 -2.07 5.10 -14.87
CA ASP A 119 -3.34 4.69 -15.50
C ASP A 119 -3.64 3.20 -15.34
N ILE A 120 -2.62 2.35 -15.46
CA ILE A 120 -2.74 0.91 -15.23
C ILE A 120 -3.10 0.64 -13.77
N LEU A 121 -2.42 1.31 -12.83
CA LEU A 121 -2.69 1.15 -11.40
C LEU A 121 -4.11 1.58 -11.05
N SER A 122 -4.54 2.76 -11.52
CA SER A 122 -5.91 3.26 -11.36
C SER A 122 -6.93 2.27 -11.89
N HIS A 123 -6.71 1.75 -13.11
CA HIS A 123 -7.61 0.74 -13.67
C HIS A 123 -7.66 -0.51 -12.79
N SER A 124 -6.51 -1.02 -12.32
CA SER A 124 -6.46 -2.19 -11.44
C SER A 124 -7.23 -2.00 -10.12
N TYR A 125 -7.26 -0.79 -9.56
CA TYR A 125 -8.01 -0.51 -8.33
C TYR A 125 -9.54 -0.45 -8.54
N THR A 126 -10.00 -0.21 -9.77
CA THR A 126 -11.43 -0.30 -10.12
C THR A 126 -11.93 -1.74 -10.33
N GLN A 127 -11.02 -2.72 -10.32
CA GLN A 127 -11.34 -4.14 -10.55
C GLN A 127 -11.14 -4.94 -9.26
N ASN A 128 -11.87 -6.05 -9.11
CA ASN A 128 -11.59 -7.00 -8.02
C ASN A 128 -10.25 -7.71 -8.23
N GLU A 129 -9.91 -7.98 -9.49
CA GLU A 129 -8.66 -8.57 -9.91
C GLU A 129 -8.31 -8.15 -11.33
N THR A 130 -7.02 -8.19 -11.66
CA THR A 130 -6.48 -7.78 -12.95
C THR A 130 -5.54 -8.85 -13.49
N THR A 131 -5.73 -9.23 -14.74
CA THR A 131 -4.82 -10.14 -15.46
C THR A 131 -3.93 -9.40 -16.46
N THR A 132 -2.89 -10.09 -16.93
CA THR A 132 -2.01 -9.54 -17.97
C THR A 132 -2.78 -9.29 -19.26
N GLU A 133 -3.67 -10.20 -19.64
CA GLU A 133 -4.49 -10.09 -20.86
C GLU A 133 -5.42 -8.86 -20.80
N GLN A 134 -6.07 -8.63 -19.66
CA GLN A 134 -6.96 -7.47 -19.48
C GLN A 134 -6.22 -6.16 -19.69
N ILE A 135 -5.02 -6.02 -19.10
CA ILE A 135 -4.19 -4.81 -19.28
C ILE A 135 -3.67 -4.70 -20.71
N ALA A 136 -3.20 -5.79 -21.31
CA ALA A 136 -2.72 -5.81 -22.69
C ALA A 136 -3.80 -5.30 -23.65
N LYS A 137 -5.02 -5.84 -23.54
CA LYS A 137 -6.16 -5.45 -24.36
C LYS A 137 -6.61 -4.01 -24.11
N LYS A 138 -6.76 -3.60 -22.85
CA LYS A 138 -7.29 -2.28 -22.48
C LYS A 138 -6.37 -1.13 -22.91
N PHE A 139 -5.05 -1.33 -22.82
CA PHE A 139 -4.06 -0.29 -23.05
C PHE A 139 -3.28 -0.48 -24.36
N GLY A 140 -3.66 -1.44 -25.21
CA GLY A 140 -2.97 -1.71 -26.48
C GLY A 140 -1.51 -2.12 -26.30
N LEU A 141 -1.19 -2.85 -25.23
CA LEU A 141 0.17 -3.29 -24.91
C LEU A 141 0.38 -4.74 -25.35
N SER A 142 1.62 -5.09 -25.69
CA SER A 142 1.98 -6.50 -25.80
C SER A 142 1.90 -7.20 -24.44
N SER A 143 1.57 -8.49 -24.43
CA SER A 143 1.46 -9.27 -23.18
C SER A 143 2.73 -9.22 -22.31
N PRO A 144 3.97 -9.29 -22.88
CA PRO A 144 5.19 -9.13 -22.07
C PRO A 144 5.30 -7.76 -21.39
N ASN A 145 4.94 -6.68 -22.09
CA ASN A 145 5.01 -5.32 -21.54
C ASN A 145 3.96 -5.11 -20.43
N ALA A 146 2.72 -5.55 -20.66
CA ALA A 146 1.67 -5.52 -19.64
C ALA A 146 2.08 -6.32 -18.38
N SER A 147 2.62 -7.53 -18.56
CA SER A 147 3.08 -8.37 -17.45
C SER A 147 4.22 -7.71 -16.67
N ALA A 148 5.18 -7.11 -17.36
CA ALA A 148 6.31 -6.41 -16.74
C ALA A 148 5.84 -5.22 -15.88
N LYS A 149 4.88 -4.43 -16.37
CA LYS A 149 4.31 -3.29 -15.62
C LYS A 149 3.56 -3.75 -14.37
N LEU A 150 2.70 -4.77 -14.48
CA LEU A 150 1.96 -5.32 -13.34
C LEU A 150 2.90 -5.95 -12.29
N LYS A 151 3.91 -6.72 -12.72
CA LYS A 151 4.92 -7.29 -11.81
C LYS A 151 5.73 -6.20 -11.12
N LYS A 152 6.03 -5.09 -11.80
CA LYS A 152 6.71 -3.94 -11.19
C LYS A 152 5.84 -3.26 -10.13
N LEU A 153 4.55 -3.05 -10.40
CA LEU A 153 3.59 -2.54 -9.42
C LEU A 153 3.48 -3.44 -8.19
N HIS A 154 3.44 -4.76 -8.40
CA HIS A 154 3.45 -5.72 -7.31
C HIS A 154 4.75 -5.69 -6.49
N LYS A 155 5.91 -5.78 -7.17
CA LYS A 155 7.23 -5.76 -6.53
C LYS A 155 7.44 -4.52 -5.67
N ASN A 156 6.87 -3.39 -6.08
CA ASN A 156 7.02 -2.11 -5.40
C ASN A 156 5.88 -1.79 -4.43
N GLY A 157 5.01 -2.75 -4.10
CA GLY A 157 4.03 -2.61 -3.01
C GLY A 157 2.73 -1.91 -3.37
N TYR A 158 2.40 -1.73 -4.65
CA TYR A 158 1.13 -1.10 -5.07
C TYR A 158 -0.01 -2.11 -5.23
N LEU A 159 0.33 -3.37 -5.54
CA LEU A 159 -0.60 -4.46 -5.82
C LEU A 159 -0.16 -5.74 -5.13
N LEU A 160 -1.12 -6.58 -4.81
CA LEU A 160 -0.88 -7.99 -4.49
C LEU A 160 -0.88 -8.82 -5.77
N ALA A 161 -0.20 -9.96 -5.74
CA ALA A 161 -0.21 -10.91 -6.83
C ALA A 161 -0.32 -12.34 -6.30
N GLU A 162 -0.99 -13.19 -7.05
CA GLU A 162 -1.06 -14.62 -6.79
C GLU A 162 -1.00 -15.39 -8.11
N LYS A 163 -0.43 -16.60 -8.05
CA LYS A 163 -0.47 -17.53 -9.18
C LYS A 163 -1.75 -18.32 -9.11
N ARG A 164 -2.45 -18.44 -10.24
CA ARG A 164 -3.60 -19.34 -10.42
C ARG A 164 -3.40 -20.20 -11.65
N GLU A 165 -4.08 -21.33 -11.69
CA GLU A 165 -4.24 -22.08 -12.93
C GLU A 165 -5.18 -21.31 -13.86
N ALA A 166 -4.72 -21.07 -15.09
CA ALA A 166 -5.52 -20.45 -16.13
C ALA A 166 -6.59 -21.43 -16.60
N ARG A 167 -7.75 -20.91 -17.04
CA ARG A 167 -8.84 -21.73 -17.59
C ARG A 167 -8.43 -22.53 -18.83
N THR A 168 -7.41 -22.07 -19.55
CA THR A 168 -6.85 -22.69 -20.75
C THR A 168 -5.68 -23.64 -20.45
N GLY A 169 -5.36 -23.87 -19.18
CA GLY A 169 -4.14 -24.57 -18.75
C GLY A 169 -2.94 -23.63 -18.60
N GLY A 170 -2.02 -23.98 -17.69
CA GLY A 170 -0.84 -23.18 -17.33
C GLY A 170 -1.05 -22.25 -16.13
N LEU A 171 0.04 -21.62 -15.66
CA LEU A 171 0.01 -20.69 -14.52
C LEU A 171 -0.11 -19.24 -14.99
N GLU A 172 -1.12 -18.54 -14.51
CA GLU A 172 -1.31 -17.10 -14.70
C GLU A 172 -1.08 -16.33 -13.40
N TYR A 173 -0.51 -15.12 -13.51
CA TYR A 173 -0.51 -14.17 -12.40
C TYR A 173 -1.77 -13.31 -12.42
N VAL A 174 -2.49 -13.31 -11.31
CA VAL A 174 -3.62 -12.44 -11.05
C VAL A 174 -3.20 -11.40 -10.03
N PHE A 175 -3.44 -10.13 -10.35
CA PHE A 175 -3.09 -8.99 -9.50
C PHE A 175 -4.34 -8.45 -8.81
N LYS A 176 -4.20 -8.00 -7.57
CA LYS A 176 -5.32 -7.49 -6.76
C LYS A 176 -4.97 -6.15 -6.11
N PRO A 177 -5.92 -5.21 -6.04
CA PRO A 177 -5.71 -4.00 -5.26
C PRO A 177 -5.61 -4.31 -3.76
N ILE A 178 -4.92 -3.45 -3.02
CA ILE A 178 -4.73 -3.60 -1.57
C ILE A 178 -6.02 -3.27 -0.82
N PHE A 179 -6.84 -2.37 -1.36
CA PHE A 179 -8.13 -2.00 -0.81
C PHE A 179 -9.08 -1.62 -1.95
N LYS A 180 -10.37 -1.53 -1.65
CA LYS A 180 -11.36 -1.03 -2.61
C LYS A 180 -11.34 0.48 -2.65
N CYS A 181 -11.28 1.04 -3.86
CA CYS A 181 -11.54 2.45 -4.12
C CYS A 181 -11.98 2.62 -5.58
N ASN A 182 -12.75 3.66 -5.87
CA ASN A 182 -13.18 3.95 -7.24
C ASN A 182 -12.21 4.89 -7.96
N LYS A 183 -11.42 5.66 -7.21
CA LYS A 183 -10.50 6.66 -7.74
C LYS A 183 -9.21 6.72 -6.93
N LEU A 184 -8.09 6.75 -7.65
CA LEU A 184 -6.77 7.08 -7.11
C LEU A 184 -6.38 8.50 -7.52
N ASN A 185 -6.00 9.30 -6.54
CA ASN A 185 -5.21 10.51 -6.74
C ASN A 185 -3.72 10.18 -6.60
N PHE A 186 -2.88 10.93 -7.31
CA PHE A 186 -1.43 10.73 -7.27
C PHE A 186 -0.72 12.01 -6.86
N GLU A 187 0.16 11.89 -5.87
CA GLU A 187 0.99 12.97 -5.33
C GLU A 187 2.47 12.52 -5.31
N ILE A 188 3.41 13.46 -5.17
CA ILE A 188 4.87 13.21 -5.27
C ILE A 188 5.60 13.79 -4.06
#